data_AF-A0A7S0HP66-F1
#
_entry.id   AF-A0A7S0HP66-F1
#
_cell.length_a   1.000
_cell.length_b   1.000
_cell.length_c   1.000
_cell.angle_alpha   90.00
_cell.angle_beta   90.00
_cell.angle_gamma   90.00
#
_symmetry.space_group_name_H-M   'P 1'
#
loop_
_entity.id
_entity.type
_entity.pdbx_description
1 polymer ?
#
loop_
_entity_poly.entity_id
_entity_poly.type
_entity_poly.pdbx_seq_one_letter_code
_entity_poly.pdbx_strand_id
1 'polypeptide(L)'
;NGYCGVYIYLDEVGLLKQLPKNERAGGIAKACGFDNAEFYGDVYIGRTQIQPAPMHNVDFPLADMDSGAPWLRRAATENYEYGLAMREVKDALEAKGVQQTTNEDDEQDCGGYKWSQDSESVEIQLEVPQAASSKDVKVKFSSSKVTTSVKGEEVLSLDLFDKIRPDDC
;
A
#
# COMPACT_ATOMS: atom_id res chain seq x y z
N ASN A 1 7.26 23.21 -5.31
CA ASN A 1 6.25 23.40 -6.39
C ASN A 1 4.93 24.14 -6.01
N GLY A 2 4.93 25.29 -5.32
CA GLY A 2 3.69 26.07 -5.08
C GLY A 2 2.58 25.34 -4.30
N TYR A 3 2.94 24.38 -3.43
CA TYR A 3 2.03 23.46 -2.76
C TYR A 3 1.17 22.59 -3.69
N CYS A 4 1.62 22.40 -4.92
CA CYS A 4 1.00 21.48 -5.88
C CYS A 4 1.77 20.16 -5.96
N GLY A 5 1.03 19.04 -5.91
CA GLY A 5 1.52 17.71 -6.26
C GLY A 5 1.06 17.33 -7.67
N VAL A 6 1.87 16.55 -8.38
CA VAL A 6 1.50 15.93 -9.67
C VAL A 6 1.49 14.42 -9.47
N TYR A 7 0.40 13.78 -9.86
CA TYR A 7 0.13 12.37 -9.60
C TYR A 7 -0.12 11.62 -10.90
N ILE A 8 0.38 10.38 -10.98
CA ILE A 8 0.07 9.43 -12.05
C ILE A 8 -0.93 8.43 -11.49
N TYR A 9 -2.03 8.23 -12.20
CA TYR A 9 -3.07 7.24 -11.92
C TYR A 9 -3.10 6.22 -13.05
N LEU A 10 -3.21 4.94 -12.73
CA LEU A 10 -3.20 3.84 -13.69
C LEU A 10 -4.32 2.85 -13.42
N ASP A 11 -4.74 2.13 -14.45
CA ASP A 11 -5.62 0.96 -14.29
C ASP A 11 -4.76 -0.25 -13.89
N GLU A 12 -4.88 -0.74 -12.66
CA GLU A 12 -4.02 -1.79 -12.10
C GLU A 12 -4.11 -3.11 -12.84
N VAL A 13 -5.22 -3.33 -13.57
CA VAL A 13 -5.40 -4.54 -14.38
C VAL A 13 -4.74 -4.46 -15.76
N GLY A 14 -4.00 -3.39 -16.08
CA GLY A 14 -3.32 -3.23 -17.37
C GLY A 14 -2.34 -4.37 -17.68
N LEU A 15 -1.58 -4.81 -16.67
CA LEU A 15 -0.68 -5.96 -16.80
C LEU A 15 -1.46 -7.28 -16.98
N LEU A 16 -2.53 -7.50 -16.22
CA LEU A 16 -3.38 -8.69 -16.30
C LEU A 16 -4.06 -8.82 -17.67
N LYS A 17 -4.45 -7.68 -18.25
CA LYS A 17 -4.99 -7.56 -19.61
C LYS A 17 -3.92 -7.66 -20.70
N GLN A 18 -2.65 -7.88 -20.34
CA GLN A 18 -1.51 -7.94 -21.25
C GLN A 18 -1.38 -6.69 -22.14
N LEU A 19 -1.72 -5.52 -21.60
CA LEU A 19 -1.57 -4.27 -22.33
C LEU A 19 -0.09 -3.92 -22.52
N PRO A 20 0.27 -3.18 -23.59
CA PRO A 20 1.64 -2.77 -23.83
C PRO A 20 2.21 -1.90 -22.71
N LYS A 21 3.52 -2.01 -22.47
CA LYS A 21 4.25 -1.12 -21.56
C LYS A 21 4.19 0.33 -22.06
N ASN A 22 3.90 1.24 -21.15
CA ASN A 22 3.82 2.67 -21.42
C ASN A 22 5.16 3.35 -21.14
N GLU A 23 6.05 3.31 -22.13
CA GLU A 23 7.40 3.89 -22.06
C GLU A 23 7.38 5.40 -21.78
N ARG A 24 6.33 6.10 -22.21
CA ARG A 24 6.19 7.54 -21.94
C ARG A 24 5.94 7.80 -20.46
N ALA A 25 5.02 7.05 -19.84
CA ALA A 25 4.76 7.14 -18.41
C ALA A 25 6.00 6.75 -17.59
N GLY A 26 6.68 5.66 -17.98
CA GLY A 26 7.94 5.24 -17.38
C GLY A 26 9.03 6.32 -17.48
N GLY A 27 9.15 6.98 -18.63
CA GLY A 27 10.10 8.09 -18.82
C GLY A 27 9.81 9.28 -17.91
N ILE A 28 8.53 9.62 -17.68
CA ILE A 28 8.13 10.69 -16.75
C ILE A 28 8.47 10.30 -15.30
N ALA A 29 8.12 9.08 -14.89
CA ALA A 29 8.42 8.58 -13.54
C ALA A 29 9.92 8.57 -13.27
N LYS A 30 10.72 8.12 -14.24
CA LYS A 30 12.18 8.17 -14.18
C LYS A 30 12.71 9.59 -14.02
N ALA A 31 12.19 10.55 -14.78
CA ALA A 31 12.57 11.96 -14.63
C ALA A 31 12.20 12.54 -13.26
N CYS A 32 11.19 11.98 -12.60
CA CYS A 32 10.79 12.29 -11.23
C CYS A 32 11.60 11.53 -10.15
N GLY A 33 12.59 10.71 -10.53
CA GLY A 33 13.43 9.94 -9.60
C GLY A 33 12.92 8.53 -9.27
N PHE A 34 11.93 8.01 -10.01
CA PHE A 34 11.40 6.65 -9.83
C PHE A 34 11.90 5.73 -10.94
N ASP A 35 13.05 5.07 -10.73
CA ASP A 35 13.71 4.25 -11.76
C ASP A 35 13.02 2.90 -12.06
N ASN A 36 12.22 2.39 -11.12
CA ASN A 36 11.61 1.04 -11.19
C ASN A 36 10.09 1.06 -11.40
N ALA A 37 9.49 2.23 -11.66
CA ALA A 37 8.06 2.32 -11.87
C ALA A 37 7.68 1.78 -13.26
N GLU A 38 6.84 0.75 -13.30
CA GLU A 38 6.34 0.15 -14.53
C GLU A 38 4.86 0.46 -14.74
N PHE A 39 4.52 0.85 -15.96
CA PHE A 39 3.16 1.22 -16.33
C PHE A 39 2.73 0.41 -17.56
N TYR A 40 1.53 -0.15 -17.53
CA TYR A 40 0.95 -0.95 -18.60
C TYR A 40 -0.38 -0.35 -19.02
N GLY A 41 -0.57 -0.11 -20.32
CA GLY A 41 -1.75 0.56 -20.84
C GLY A 41 -1.77 2.07 -20.61
N ASP A 42 -2.96 2.63 -20.52
CA ASP A 42 -3.16 4.08 -20.37
C ASP A 42 -2.97 4.53 -18.92
N VAL A 43 -2.45 5.75 -18.76
CA VAL A 43 -2.31 6.42 -17.48
C VAL A 43 -2.90 7.82 -17.56
N TYR A 44 -3.34 8.33 -16.41
CA TYR A 44 -3.86 9.68 -16.25
C TYR A 44 -2.90 10.46 -15.36
N ILE A 45 -2.65 11.73 -15.71
CA ILE A 45 -1.80 12.61 -14.93
C ILE A 45 -2.63 13.80 -14.49
N GLY A 46 -2.61 14.08 -13.18
CA GLY A 46 -3.36 15.16 -12.56
C GLY A 46 -2.48 16.02 -11.67
N ARG A 47 -2.89 17.27 -11.46
CA ARG A 47 -2.26 18.20 -10.52
C ARG A 47 -3.24 18.56 -9.43
N THR A 48 -2.76 18.53 -8.19
CA THR A 48 -3.58 18.81 -7.01
C THR A 48 -2.93 19.90 -6.18
N GLN A 49 -3.69 20.91 -5.80
CA GLN A 49 -3.24 21.94 -4.87
C GLN A 49 -3.59 21.52 -3.44
N ILE A 50 -2.56 21.45 -2.59
CA ILE A 50 -2.67 20.96 -1.20
C ILE A 50 -2.95 22.14 -0.26
N GLN A 51 -2.40 23.32 -0.54
CA GLN A 51 -2.60 24.53 0.25
C GLN A 51 -3.08 25.70 -0.62
N PRO A 52 -4.06 26.48 -0.12
CA PRO A 52 -4.77 26.32 1.15
C PRO A 52 -5.71 25.09 1.15
N ALA A 53 -6.04 24.59 2.34
CA ALA A 53 -7.04 23.53 2.48
C ALA A 53 -8.45 24.05 2.11
N PRO A 54 -9.35 23.20 1.56
CA PRO A 54 -9.16 21.77 1.29
C PRO A 54 -8.36 21.51 0.01
N MET A 55 -7.71 20.34 -0.01
CA MET A 55 -7.01 19.85 -1.19
C MET A 55 -7.98 19.70 -2.37
N HIS A 56 -7.59 20.19 -3.56
CA HIS A 56 -8.43 20.12 -4.75
C HIS A 56 -7.61 19.98 -6.04
N ASN A 57 -8.22 19.39 -7.07
CA ASN A 57 -7.61 19.29 -8.39
C ASN A 57 -7.53 20.67 -9.05
N VAL A 58 -6.43 20.94 -9.73
CA VAL A 58 -6.21 22.15 -10.52
C VAL A 58 -5.85 21.77 -11.96
N ASP A 59 -6.07 22.68 -12.90
CA ASP A 59 -5.84 22.44 -14.32
C ASP A 59 -4.41 21.92 -14.57
N PHE A 60 -4.27 20.96 -15.47
CA PHE A 60 -2.99 20.44 -15.91
C PHE A 60 -2.96 20.42 -17.45
N PRO A 61 -2.62 21.55 -18.10
CA PRO A 61 -2.65 21.67 -19.54
C PRO A 61 -1.57 20.81 -20.19
N LEU A 62 -1.74 20.46 -21.47
CA LEU A 62 -0.78 19.65 -22.21
C LEU A 62 0.63 20.29 -22.26
N ALA A 63 0.73 21.62 -22.16
CA ALA A 63 2.02 22.31 -22.06
C ALA A 63 2.82 21.92 -20.81
N ASP A 64 2.15 21.51 -19.73
CA ASP A 64 2.82 21.03 -18.51
C ASP A 64 3.38 19.60 -18.69
N MET A 65 3.09 18.90 -19.79
CA MET A 65 3.69 17.61 -20.13
C MET A 65 5.04 17.74 -20.87
N ASP A 66 5.52 18.96 -21.09
CA ASP A 66 6.82 19.20 -21.72
C ASP A 66 7.97 18.71 -20.81
N SER A 67 8.99 18.07 -21.40
CA SER A 67 10.14 17.55 -20.63
C SER A 67 10.97 18.66 -19.97
N GLY A 68 10.84 19.89 -20.47
CA GLY A 68 11.42 21.10 -19.89
C GLY A 68 10.55 21.78 -18.84
N ALA A 69 9.38 21.25 -18.51
CA ALA A 69 8.47 21.86 -17.55
C ALA A 69 9.16 22.06 -16.18
N PRO A 70 9.01 23.24 -15.55
CA PRO A 70 9.70 23.53 -14.28
C PRO A 70 9.35 22.59 -13.13
N TRP A 71 8.15 21.98 -13.12
CA TRP A 71 7.77 21.01 -12.11
C TRP A 71 8.56 19.70 -12.28
N LEU A 72 8.69 19.19 -13.50
CA LEU A 72 9.36 17.92 -13.79
C LEU A 72 10.85 17.99 -13.48
N ARG A 73 11.51 19.10 -13.81
CA ARG A 73 12.94 19.31 -13.49
C ARG A 73 13.24 19.34 -11.99
N ARG A 74 12.29 19.82 -11.19
CA ARG A 74 12.43 19.88 -9.72
C ARG A 74 11.96 18.61 -9.03
N ALA A 75 11.11 17.82 -9.69
CA ALA A 75 10.44 16.67 -9.11
C ALA A 75 11.43 15.67 -8.51
N ALA A 76 12.52 15.32 -9.20
CA ALA A 76 13.52 14.39 -8.65
C ALA A 76 14.11 14.86 -7.31
N THR A 77 14.49 16.13 -7.20
CA THR A 77 15.03 16.69 -5.96
C THR A 77 13.97 16.83 -4.89
N GLU A 78 12.79 17.39 -5.22
CA GLU A 78 11.69 17.57 -4.26
C GLU A 78 11.20 16.21 -3.71
N ASN A 79 11.12 15.17 -4.55
CA ASN A 79 10.72 13.82 -4.14
C ASN A 79 11.79 13.16 -3.26
N TYR A 80 13.08 13.35 -3.57
CA TYR A 80 14.16 12.82 -2.76
C TYR A 80 14.19 13.46 -1.36
N GLU A 81 14.07 14.80 -1.29
CA GLU A 81 13.99 15.53 -0.02
C GLU A 81 12.76 15.12 0.79
N TYR A 82 11.60 14.99 0.14
CA TYR A 82 10.39 14.49 0.77
C TYR A 82 10.57 13.06 1.30
N GLY A 83 11.19 12.17 0.52
CA GLY A 83 11.48 10.80 0.94
C GLY A 83 12.42 10.72 2.14
N LEU A 84 13.46 11.58 2.20
CA LEU A 84 14.34 11.68 3.37
C LEU A 84 13.59 12.19 4.59
N ALA A 85 12.83 13.27 4.47
CA ALA A 85 12.05 13.83 5.56
C ALA A 85 11.01 12.83 6.08
N MET A 86 10.34 12.10 5.18
CA MET A 86 9.39 11.06 5.55
C MET A 86 10.06 9.88 6.25
N ARG A 87 11.28 9.49 5.84
CA ARG A 87 12.06 8.47 6.54
C ARG A 87 12.45 8.91 7.94
N GLU A 88 12.92 10.14 8.13
CA GLU A 88 13.24 10.68 9.46
C GLU A 88 12.00 10.73 10.37
N VAL A 89 10.85 11.12 9.81
CA VAL A 89 9.56 11.09 10.51
C VAL A 89 9.19 9.65 10.88
N LYS A 90 9.32 8.70 9.95
CA LYS A 90 9.06 7.27 10.18
C LYS A 90 9.97 6.72 11.27
N ASP A 91 11.28 6.94 11.20
CA ASP A 91 12.26 6.50 12.20
C ASP A 91 11.95 7.08 13.59
N ALA A 92 11.56 8.36 13.66
CA ALA A 92 11.18 9.02 14.91
C ALA A 92 9.84 8.51 15.49
N LEU A 93 8.91 8.09 14.63
CA LEU A 93 7.64 7.50 15.00
C LEU A 93 7.83 6.05 15.49
N GLU A 94 8.64 5.25 14.79
CA GLU A 94 9.05 3.91 15.20
C GLU A 94 9.77 3.93 16.56
N ALA A 95 10.71 4.86 16.76
CA ALA A 95 11.40 5.04 18.05
C ALA A 95 10.45 5.43 19.21
N LYS A 96 9.27 5.96 18.89
CA LYS A 96 8.21 6.31 19.86
C LYS A 96 7.10 5.25 19.95
N GLY A 97 7.25 4.13 19.26
CA GLY A 97 6.24 3.06 19.23
C GLY A 97 4.95 3.44 18.51
N VAL A 98 4.98 4.47 17.66
CA VAL A 98 3.84 4.89 16.83
C VAL A 98 4.15 4.47 15.40
N GLN A 99 3.44 3.49 14.85
CA GLN A 99 3.53 3.19 13.41
C GLN A 99 2.54 4.09 12.65
N GLN A 100 3.04 4.84 11.68
CA GLN A 100 2.22 5.68 10.80
C GLN A 100 1.63 4.81 9.69
N THR A 101 0.32 4.68 9.67
CA THR A 101 -0.47 4.00 8.64
C THR A 101 -0.55 4.85 7.39
N THR A 102 0.25 4.55 6.36
CA THR A 102 -0.13 4.82 4.98
C THR A 102 -0.95 3.63 4.50
N ASN A 103 -2.18 3.89 4.04
CA ASN A 103 -3.16 2.91 3.57
C ASN A 103 -2.66 2.15 2.33
N GLU A 104 -1.78 1.19 2.53
CA GLU A 104 -1.47 0.11 1.59
C GLU A 104 -1.44 -1.15 2.47
N ASP A 105 -2.51 -1.94 2.37
CA ASP A 105 -2.75 -3.24 3.01
C ASP A 105 -2.38 -3.30 4.51
N ASP A 106 -3.38 -3.06 5.37
CA ASP A 106 -3.30 -3.11 6.83
C ASP A 106 -2.72 -4.46 7.30
N GLU A 107 -1.40 -4.59 7.37
CA GLU A 107 -0.71 -5.72 8.00
C GLU A 107 -0.42 -5.32 9.46
N GLN A 108 -1.37 -5.57 10.35
CA GLN A 108 -1.22 -5.21 11.77
C GLN A 108 -0.54 -6.35 12.54
N ASP A 109 0.68 -6.10 13.03
CA ASP A 109 1.37 -7.02 13.95
C ASP A 109 0.73 -6.94 15.34
N CYS A 110 -0.03 -7.98 15.68
CA CYS A 110 -0.81 -8.07 16.90
C CYS A 110 -0.12 -8.91 17.99
N GLY A 111 1.22 -9.01 17.97
CA GLY A 111 1.98 -9.69 19.02
C GLY A 111 1.88 -11.22 18.94
N GLY A 112 1.98 -11.76 17.72
CA GLY A 112 2.02 -13.20 17.46
C GLY A 112 1.30 -13.65 16.20
N TYR A 113 0.47 -12.78 15.61
CA TYR A 113 -0.16 -12.99 14.31
C TYR A 113 -0.28 -11.65 13.59
N LYS A 114 -0.37 -11.72 12.27
CA LYS A 114 -0.67 -10.60 11.39
C LYS A 114 -2.06 -10.81 10.79
N TRP A 115 -2.76 -9.74 10.51
CA TRP A 115 -4.02 -9.83 9.78
C TRP A 115 -4.14 -8.67 8.81
N SER A 116 -4.93 -8.88 7.75
CA SER A 116 -5.33 -7.88 6.76
C SER A 116 -6.77 -8.12 6.30
N GLN A 117 -7.39 -7.13 5.66
CA GLN A 117 -8.75 -7.24 5.12
C GLN A 117 -8.88 -6.51 3.79
N ASP A 118 -9.74 -7.04 2.92
CA ASP A 118 -10.21 -6.35 1.72
C ASP A 118 -11.75 -6.21 1.76
N SER A 119 -12.37 -5.88 0.62
CA SER A 119 -13.82 -5.72 0.55
C SER A 119 -14.62 -7.03 0.68
N GLU A 120 -13.97 -8.18 0.61
CA GLU A 120 -14.62 -9.51 0.53
C GLU A 120 -14.13 -10.49 1.61
N SER A 121 -12.92 -10.31 2.13
CA SER A 121 -12.26 -11.30 2.99
C SER A 121 -11.38 -10.67 4.07
N VAL A 122 -11.12 -11.47 5.12
CA VAL A 122 -10.18 -11.15 6.20
C VAL A 122 -9.16 -12.28 6.25
N GLU A 123 -7.88 -11.95 6.10
CA GLU A 123 -6.79 -12.91 6.16
C GLU A 123 -6.05 -12.81 7.50
N ILE A 124 -5.74 -13.95 8.11
CA ILE A 124 -4.97 -14.04 9.36
C ILE A 124 -3.75 -14.92 9.10
N GLN A 125 -2.56 -14.35 9.22
CA GLN A 125 -1.29 -15.04 9.09
C GLN A 125 -0.67 -15.28 10.47
N LEU A 126 -0.36 -16.54 10.75
CA LEU A 126 0.28 -16.98 11.99
C LEU A 126 1.63 -17.63 11.64
N GLU A 127 2.72 -17.14 12.25
CA GLU A 127 4.00 -17.84 12.16
C GLU A 127 3.97 -19.09 13.04
N VAL A 128 4.16 -20.26 12.42
CA VAL A 128 4.20 -21.54 13.11
C VAL A 128 5.66 -22.03 13.15
N PRO A 129 6.15 -22.61 14.27
CA PRO A 129 7.51 -23.14 14.34
C PRO A 129 7.82 -24.14 13.22
N GLN A 130 9.02 -24.07 12.64
CA GLN A 130 9.47 -24.86 11.47
C GLN A 130 9.33 -26.40 11.62
N ALA A 131 9.19 -26.89 12.86
CA ALA A 131 9.01 -28.31 13.18
C ALA A 131 7.55 -28.79 13.16
N ALA A 132 6.58 -27.95 12.77
CA ALA A 132 5.17 -28.32 12.63
C ALA A 132 4.84 -28.67 11.18
N SER A 133 4.12 -29.77 10.98
CA SER A 133 3.52 -30.14 9.70
C SER A 133 2.05 -29.72 9.64
N SER A 134 1.43 -29.74 8.46
CA SER A 134 0.00 -29.42 8.31
C SER A 134 -0.93 -30.28 9.17
N LYS A 135 -0.52 -31.51 9.51
CA LYS A 135 -1.28 -32.41 10.40
C LYS A 135 -1.27 -31.96 11.87
N ASP A 136 -0.28 -31.17 12.24
CA ASP A 136 -0.11 -30.65 13.59
C ASP A 136 -0.90 -29.36 13.83
N VAL A 137 -1.39 -28.73 12.76
CA VAL A 137 -2.13 -27.46 12.81
C VAL A 137 -3.63 -27.75 12.73
N LYS A 138 -4.38 -27.23 13.70
CA LYS A 138 -5.84 -27.31 13.72
C LYS A 138 -6.44 -25.92 13.88
N VAL A 139 -7.15 -25.47 12.85
CA VAL A 139 -7.90 -24.20 12.87
C VAL A 139 -9.38 -24.52 13.07
N LYS A 140 -10.05 -23.74 13.91
CA LYS A 140 -11.50 -23.83 14.15
C LYS A 140 -12.12 -22.45 14.01
N PHE A 141 -13.05 -22.34 13.07
CA PHE A 141 -13.91 -21.19 12.89
C PHE A 141 -15.24 -21.40 13.63
N SER A 142 -15.69 -20.37 14.32
CA SER A 142 -17.03 -20.26 14.86
C SER A 142 -17.59 -18.90 14.45
N SER A 143 -18.89 -18.69 14.61
CA SER A 143 -19.53 -17.46 14.12
C SER A 143 -18.93 -16.18 14.68
N SER A 144 -18.24 -16.20 15.82
CA SER A 144 -17.67 -15.00 16.45
C SER A 144 -16.27 -15.23 17.03
N LYS A 145 -15.62 -16.34 16.72
CA LYS A 145 -14.32 -16.69 17.29
C LYS A 145 -13.50 -17.57 16.36
N VAL A 146 -12.20 -17.31 16.27
CA VAL A 146 -11.22 -18.17 15.58
C VAL A 146 -10.22 -18.69 16.59
N THR A 147 -9.92 -19.98 16.49
CA THR A 147 -8.92 -20.63 17.35
C THR A 147 -7.98 -21.49 16.52
N THR A 148 -6.68 -21.36 16.76
CA THR A 148 -5.64 -22.16 16.12
C THR A 148 -4.86 -22.90 17.19
N SER A 149 -4.67 -24.20 16.99
CA SER A 149 -3.86 -25.06 17.85
C SER A 149 -2.76 -25.74 17.06
N VAL A 150 -1.55 -25.80 17.62
CA VAL A 150 -0.39 -26.48 17.02
C VAL A 150 0.08 -27.57 17.98
N LYS A 151 0.14 -28.82 17.51
CA LYS A 151 0.49 -30.01 18.33
C LYS A 151 -0.35 -30.16 19.62
N GLY A 152 -1.59 -29.66 19.58
CA GLY A 152 -2.53 -29.69 20.71
C GLY A 152 -2.43 -28.51 21.68
N GLU A 153 -1.48 -27.59 21.49
CA GLU A 153 -1.36 -26.35 22.25
C GLU A 153 -2.09 -25.22 21.52
N GLU A 154 -2.91 -24.44 22.25
CA GLU A 154 -3.61 -23.29 21.69
C GLU A 154 -2.61 -22.13 21.49
N VAL A 155 -2.40 -21.75 20.24
CA VAL A 155 -1.44 -20.69 19.85
C VAL A 155 -2.14 -19.39 19.49
N LEU A 156 -3.44 -19.44 19.16
CA LEU A 156 -4.22 -18.26 18.82
C LEU A 156 -5.69 -18.45 19.24
N SER A 157 -6.26 -17.43 19.88
CA SER A 157 -7.65 -17.38 20.33
C SER A 157 -8.17 -15.97 20.13
N LEU A 158 -8.96 -15.73 19.08
CA LEU A 158 -9.42 -14.40 18.70
C LEU A 158 -10.93 -14.33 18.71
N ASP A 159 -11.47 -13.36 19.44
CA ASP A 159 -12.86 -12.96 19.31
C ASP A 159 -12.98 -12.03 18.09
N LEU A 160 -13.90 -12.37 17.19
CA LEU A 160 -14.10 -11.62 15.94
C LEU A 160 -14.91 -10.35 16.20
N PHE A 161 -14.58 -9.30 15.45
CA PHE A 161 -15.31 -8.03 15.52
C PHE A 161 -16.78 -8.17 15.08
N ASP A 162 -17.03 -8.93 14.01
CA ASP A 162 -18.37 -9.23 13.51
C ASP A 162 -18.53 -10.72 13.19
N LYS A 163 -19.77 -11.14 12.95
CA LYS A 163 -20.10 -12.54 12.73
C LYS A 163 -19.71 -13.01 11.34
N ILE A 164 -19.08 -14.19 11.29
CA ILE A 164 -18.74 -14.89 10.04
C ILE A 164 -19.62 -16.13 9.83
N ARG A 165 -19.61 -16.65 8.61
CA ARG A 165 -20.22 -17.95 8.26
C ARG A 165 -19.12 -19.02 8.28
N PRO A 166 -19.07 -19.90 9.29
CA PRO A 166 -17.95 -20.84 9.43
C PRO A 166 -17.82 -21.85 8.28
N ASP A 167 -18.90 -22.11 7.54
CA ASP A 167 -18.91 -23.03 6.40
C ASP A 167 -18.23 -22.44 5.15
N ASP A 168 -18.04 -21.11 5.12
CA ASP A 168 -17.43 -20.37 4.02
C ASP A 168 -15.95 -20.01 4.31
N CYS A 169 -15.35 -20.58 5.38
CA CYS A 169 -13.98 -20.29 5.86
C CYS A 169 -13.02 -21.48 5.74
#